data_AF-A0A6A5SWT3-F1
#
_entry.id   AF-A0A6A5SWT3-F1
#
_cell.length_a   1.000
_cell.length_b   1.000
_cell.length_c   1.000
_cell.angle_alpha   90.00
_cell.angle_beta   90.00
_cell.angle_gamma   90.00
#
_symmetry.space_group_name_H-M   'P 1'
#
loop_
_entity.id
_entity.type
_entity.pdbx_description
1 polymer ?
#
loop_
_entity_poly.entity_id
_entity_poly.type
_entity_poly.pdbx_seq_one_letter_code
_entity_poly.pdbx_strand_id
1 'polypeptide(L)'
;AISEADCSRIHNFYTALHKVELEDCGVCSRRWFSLNVISGACDDCRKDRRKNSTAPDYVLLYGRENNVDPGIMPPYLPALTPTEEMLIAKVHVFMEIRQHRGQQYKYFGHICHFAVNIGRVFNALPRLPEDLDIIIVKPPASGNDDPNAITRQF
;
A
#
# COMPACT_ATOMS: atom_id res chain seq x y z
N ALA A 1 14.26 28.90 32.00
CA ALA A 1 13.18 29.73 31.44
C ALA A 1 13.34 29.77 29.93
N ILE A 2 12.23 29.73 29.17
CA ILE A 2 12.27 29.87 27.70
C ILE A 2 12.72 31.30 27.38
N SER A 3 13.68 31.47 26.47
CA SER A 3 14.16 32.80 26.09
C SER A 3 13.16 33.51 25.18
N GLU A 4 13.22 34.85 25.11
CA GLU A 4 12.38 35.64 24.19
C GLU A 4 12.60 35.25 22.72
N ALA A 5 13.84 34.92 22.36
CA ALA A 5 14.18 34.39 21.03
C ALA A 5 13.48 33.05 20.75
N ASP A 6 13.36 32.19 21.75
CA ASP A 6 12.67 30.91 21.60
C ASP A 6 11.15 31.10 21.48
N CYS A 7 10.56 32.04 22.24
CA CYS A 7 9.15 32.42 22.07
C CYS A 7 8.86 32.91 20.64
N SER A 8 9.74 33.72 20.06
CA SER A 8 9.61 34.18 18.66
C SER A 8 9.68 33.02 17.66
N ARG A 9 10.63 32.09 17.83
CA ARG A 9 10.75 30.90 16.98
C ARG A 9 9.50 30.02 17.05
N ILE A 10 8.97 29.79 18.25
CA ILE A 10 7.75 29.02 18.48
C ILE A 10 6.57 29.68 17.77
N HIS A 11 6.41 31.00 17.92
CA HIS A 11 5.33 31.75 17.26
C HIS A 11 5.42 31.66 15.73
N ASN A 12 6.62 31.83 15.17
CA ASN A 12 6.85 31.71 13.73
C ASN A 12 6.56 30.30 13.20
N PHE A 13 6.96 29.27 13.96
CA PHE A 13 6.67 27.88 13.62
C PHE A 13 5.16 27.63 13.55
N TYR A 14 4.40 27.98 14.59
CA TYR A 14 2.96 27.79 14.58
C TYR A 14 2.27 28.63 13.51
N THR A 15 2.73 29.86 13.27
CA THR A 15 2.24 30.70 12.17
C THR A 15 2.46 30.07 10.81
N ALA A 16 3.62 29.42 10.59
CA ALA A 16 3.89 28.69 9.36
C ALA A 16 3.05 27.41 9.27
N LEU A 17 2.94 26.66 10.37
CA LEU A 17 2.15 25.43 10.45
C LEU A 17 0.67 25.67 10.15
N HIS A 18 0.09 26.75 10.68
CA HIS A 18 -1.30 27.14 10.43
C HIS A 18 -1.57 27.54 8.97
N LYS A 19 -0.54 27.88 8.19
CA LYS A 19 -0.65 28.16 6.75
C LYS A 19 -0.58 26.90 5.90
N VAL A 20 -0.22 25.76 6.48
CA VAL A 20 -0.13 24.49 5.77
C VAL A 20 -1.54 23.90 5.68
N GLU A 21 -2.20 24.14 4.56
CA GLU A 21 -3.50 23.56 4.23
C GLU A 21 -3.35 22.45 3.19
N LEU A 22 -4.22 21.44 3.28
CA LEU A 22 -4.34 20.44 2.23
C LEU A 22 -5.01 21.09 1.02
N GLU A 23 -4.38 20.96 -0.13
CA GLU A 23 -4.94 21.37 -1.41
C GLU A 23 -5.55 20.15 -2.11
N ASP A 24 -6.61 20.37 -2.89
CA ASP A 24 -7.28 19.34 -3.69
C ASP A 24 -7.12 19.64 -5.19
N CYS A 25 -6.63 18.66 -5.96
CA CYS A 25 -6.52 18.78 -7.41
C CYS A 25 -7.77 18.18 -8.10
N GLY A 26 -8.48 18.97 -8.90
CA GLY A 26 -9.67 18.52 -9.63
C GLY A 26 -9.40 17.58 -10.80
N VAL A 27 -8.15 17.53 -11.30
CA VAL A 27 -7.74 16.71 -12.45
C VAL A 27 -7.36 15.29 -12.02
N CYS A 28 -6.54 15.17 -10.98
CA CYS A 28 -6.00 13.89 -10.52
C CYS A 28 -6.52 13.39 -9.18
N SER A 29 -7.53 14.07 -8.62
CA SER A 29 -8.15 13.75 -7.33
C SER A 29 -7.18 13.65 -6.15
N ARG A 30 -5.92 14.09 -6.30
CA ARG A 30 -4.95 14.09 -5.21
C ARG A 30 -5.29 15.20 -4.23
N ARG A 31 -5.21 14.86 -2.94
CA ARG A 31 -5.29 15.77 -1.82
C ARG A 31 -3.97 15.74 -1.05
N TRP A 32 -3.22 16.83 -1.08
CA TRP A 32 -1.91 16.89 -0.43
C TRP A 32 -1.47 18.33 -0.15
N PHE A 33 -0.38 18.48 0.61
CA PHE A 33 0.27 19.78 0.83
C PHE A 33 1.07 20.19 -0.40
N SER A 34 1.12 21.51 -0.67
CA SER A 34 2.01 22.09 -1.70
C SER A 34 1.83 21.49 -3.11
N LEU A 35 0.60 21.12 -3.46
CA LEU A 35 0.19 20.79 -4.82
C LEU A 35 0.25 22.01 -5.75
N ASN A 36 0.26 23.22 -5.20
CA ASN A 36 0.27 24.50 -5.90
C ASN A 36 -0.87 24.57 -6.92
N VAL A 37 -2.11 24.41 -6.45
CA VAL A 37 -3.28 24.29 -7.33
C VAL A 37 -3.59 25.64 -7.98
N ILE A 38 -3.63 25.68 -9.30
CA ILE A 38 -3.98 26.86 -10.10
C ILE A 38 -5.05 26.44 -11.09
N SER A 39 -6.17 27.17 -11.10
CA SER A 39 -7.33 26.87 -11.95
C SER A 39 -7.81 25.41 -11.81
N GLY A 40 -7.75 24.85 -10.59
CA GLY A 40 -8.19 23.49 -10.29
C GLY A 40 -7.23 22.36 -10.67
N ALA A 41 -6.04 22.66 -11.20
CA ALA A 41 -5.02 21.66 -11.54
C ALA A 41 -3.77 21.85 -10.69
N CYS A 42 -3.15 20.77 -10.19
CA CYS A 42 -1.86 20.81 -9.48
C CYS A 42 -0.69 20.99 -10.45
N ASP A 43 0.49 21.27 -9.89
CA ASP A 43 1.72 21.54 -10.66
C ASP A 43 2.11 20.37 -11.59
N ASP A 44 1.99 19.13 -11.13
CA ASP A 44 2.24 17.92 -11.94
C ASP A 44 1.30 17.80 -13.13
N CYS A 45 -0.01 17.99 -12.90
CA CYS A 45 -1.02 17.90 -13.96
C CYS A 45 -0.80 18.99 -15.02
N ARG A 46 -0.41 20.20 -14.60
CA ARG A 46 -0.08 21.29 -15.53
C ARG A 46 1.18 20.96 -16.34
N LYS A 47 2.22 20.40 -15.71
CA LYS A 47 3.45 19.97 -16.40
C LYS A 47 3.17 18.87 -17.42
N ASP A 48 2.39 17.87 -17.04
CA ASP A 48 1.99 16.77 -17.92
C ASP A 48 1.24 17.28 -19.15
N ARG A 49 0.23 18.15 -18.94
CA ARG A 49 -0.51 18.80 -20.04
C ARG A 49 0.40 19.62 -20.96
N ARG A 50 1.33 20.39 -20.41
CA ARG A 50 2.26 21.21 -21.22
C ARG A 50 3.19 20.33 -22.06
N LYS A 51 3.75 19.27 -21.45
CA LYS A 51 4.67 18.34 -22.09
C LYS A 51 4.03 17.62 -23.28
N ASN A 52 2.74 17.31 -23.18
CA ASN A 52 2.00 16.54 -24.17
C ASN A 52 0.97 17.37 -24.96
N SER A 53 1.15 18.69 -24.99
CA SER A 53 0.18 19.63 -25.59
C SER A 53 -0.01 19.47 -27.11
N THR A 54 0.95 18.85 -27.79
CA THR A 54 0.94 18.59 -29.24
C THR A 54 0.31 17.25 -29.62
N ALA A 55 0.00 16.39 -28.64
CA ALA A 55 -0.62 15.09 -28.87
C ALA A 55 -2.15 15.24 -28.70
N PRO A 56 -2.94 15.25 -29.80
CA PRO A 56 -4.37 15.55 -29.76
C PRO A 56 -5.18 14.53 -28.94
N ASP A 57 -4.70 13.28 -28.86
CA ASP A 57 -5.38 12.18 -28.17
C ASP A 57 -4.67 11.78 -26.85
N TYR A 58 -3.84 12.67 -26.30
CA TYR A 58 -3.14 12.37 -25.06
C TYR A 58 -4.06 12.44 -23.84
N VAL A 59 -4.20 11.29 -23.17
CA VAL A 59 -4.83 11.19 -21.86
C VAL A 59 -3.80 11.52 -20.78
N LEU A 60 -4.15 12.45 -19.89
CA LEU A 60 -3.29 12.80 -18.75
C LEU A 60 -3.01 11.58 -17.88
N LEU A 61 -1.76 11.43 -17.42
CA LEU A 61 -1.30 10.24 -16.69
C LEU A 61 -2.14 9.95 -15.44
N TYR A 62 -2.56 11.00 -14.75
CA TYR A 62 -3.46 10.89 -13.60
C TYR A 62 -4.77 11.62 -13.85
N GLY A 63 -5.16 11.84 -15.11
CA GLY A 63 -6.46 12.43 -15.42
C GLY A 63 -7.61 11.47 -15.11
N ARG A 64 -8.80 12.02 -14.90
CA ARG A 64 -10.04 11.23 -14.74
C ARG A 64 -10.25 10.21 -15.85
N GLU A 65 -9.88 10.56 -17.08
CA GLU A 65 -9.98 9.70 -18.26
C GLU A 65 -9.10 8.43 -18.19
N ASN A 66 -8.04 8.43 -17.38
CA ASN A 66 -7.18 7.25 -17.22
C ASN A 66 -7.74 6.23 -16.21
N ASN A 67 -8.88 6.51 -15.55
CA ASN A 67 -9.53 5.62 -14.58
C ASN A 67 -8.58 5.05 -13.49
N VAL A 68 -7.54 5.81 -13.13
CA VAL A 68 -6.56 5.42 -12.10
C VAL A 68 -7.04 5.70 -10.69
N ASP A 69 -8.04 6.57 -10.54
CA ASP A 69 -8.72 6.82 -9.29
C ASP A 69 -9.84 5.77 -9.12
N PRO A 70 -9.71 4.83 -8.16
CA PRO A 70 -10.75 3.83 -7.92
C PRO A 70 -12.04 4.44 -7.36
N GLY A 71 -12.03 5.73 -6.98
CA GLY A 71 -13.15 6.43 -6.39
C GLY A 71 -13.48 5.93 -4.99
N ILE A 72 -14.73 6.10 -4.60
CA ILE A 72 -15.23 5.62 -3.31
C ILE A 72 -15.38 4.11 -3.38
N MET A 73 -14.72 3.40 -2.45
CA MET A 73 -14.88 1.96 -2.31
C MET A 73 -16.37 1.62 -2.11
N PRO A 74 -16.99 0.82 -2.99
CA PRO A 74 -18.40 0.51 -2.87
C PRO A 74 -18.70 -0.24 -1.56
N PRO A 75 -19.81 0.09 -0.86
CA PRO A 75 -20.12 -0.51 0.45
C PRO A 75 -20.47 -2.00 0.38
N TYR A 76 -20.73 -2.52 -0.82
CA TYR A 76 -21.06 -3.92 -1.06
C TYR A 76 -19.83 -4.80 -1.30
N LEU A 77 -18.62 -4.23 -1.37
CA LEU A 77 -17.40 -5.04 -1.46
C LEU A 77 -17.16 -5.70 -0.09
N PRO A 78 -17.03 -7.04 -0.03
CA PRO A 78 -16.68 -7.72 1.21
C PRO A 78 -15.27 -7.31 1.64
N ALA A 79 -15.04 -7.29 2.96
CA ALA A 79 -13.68 -7.19 3.48
C ALA A 79 -12.88 -8.42 3.04
N LEU A 80 -11.69 -8.18 2.50
CA LEU A 80 -10.79 -9.27 2.13
C LEU A 80 -10.29 -9.98 3.39
N THR A 81 -10.21 -11.30 3.32
CA THR A 81 -9.50 -12.08 4.34
C THR A 81 -7.98 -11.82 4.22
N PRO A 82 -7.19 -12.04 5.29
CA PRO A 82 -5.74 -11.89 5.22
C PRO A 82 -5.11 -12.70 4.07
N THR A 83 -5.66 -13.89 3.79
CA THR A 83 -5.24 -14.72 2.67
C THR A 83 -5.50 -14.02 1.33
N GLU A 84 -6.73 -13.54 1.09
CA GLU A 84 -7.07 -12.85 -0.16
C GLU A 84 -6.25 -11.57 -0.38
N GLU A 85 -5.97 -10.81 0.69
CA GLU A 85 -5.06 -9.65 0.62
C GLU A 85 -3.65 -10.08 0.18
N MET A 86 -3.12 -11.17 0.77
CA MET A 86 -1.82 -11.73 0.37
C MET A 86 -1.81 -12.20 -1.09
N LEU A 87 -2.94 -12.65 -1.63
CA LEU A 87 -3.04 -13.11 -3.02
C LEU A 87 -2.95 -12.01 -4.06
N ILE A 88 -3.44 -10.81 -3.73
CA ILE A 88 -3.41 -9.65 -4.63
C ILE A 88 -2.26 -8.68 -4.31
N ALA A 89 -1.48 -8.94 -3.25
CA ALA A 89 -0.34 -8.13 -2.88
C ALA A 89 0.73 -8.12 -3.99
N LYS A 90 1.23 -6.93 -4.35
CA LYS A 90 2.32 -6.76 -5.32
C LYS A 90 3.65 -7.35 -4.85
N VAL A 91 3.82 -7.43 -3.53
CA VAL A 91 5.03 -7.90 -2.87
C VAL A 91 4.64 -9.01 -1.91
N HIS A 92 5.25 -10.17 -2.08
CA HIS A 92 5.16 -11.27 -1.13
C HIS A 92 6.31 -11.17 -0.13
N VAL A 93 5.96 -11.09 1.16
CA VAL A 93 6.94 -10.95 2.23
C VAL A 93 7.15 -12.31 2.88
N PHE A 94 8.40 -12.75 2.94
CA PHE A 94 8.79 -13.94 3.67
C PHE A 94 9.45 -13.53 4.99
N MET A 95 8.88 -13.99 6.10
CA MET A 95 9.37 -13.70 7.45
C MET A 95 9.35 -14.98 8.31
N GLU A 96 10.41 -15.20 9.08
CA GLU A 96 10.50 -16.32 10.01
C GLU A 96 10.04 -15.88 11.41
N ILE A 97 8.98 -16.51 11.92
CA ILE A 97 8.44 -16.27 13.26
C ILE A 97 8.65 -17.54 14.09
N ARG A 98 9.33 -17.41 15.23
CA ARG A 98 9.53 -18.51 16.18
C ARG A 98 8.71 -18.29 17.44
N GLN A 99 8.00 -19.33 17.87
CA GLN A 99 7.33 -19.34 19.16
C GLN A 99 8.30 -19.87 20.23
N HIS A 100 8.52 -19.08 21.28
CA HIS A 100 9.26 -19.51 22.47
C HIS A 100 8.30 -19.99 23.57
N ARG A 101 8.82 -20.78 24.52
CA ARG A 101 8.05 -21.24 25.69
C ARG A 101 7.43 -20.04 26.41
N GLY A 102 6.14 -20.12 26.74
CA GLY A 102 5.38 -19.03 27.37
C GLY A 102 4.55 -18.16 26.41
N GLN A 103 4.16 -18.68 25.24
CA GLN A 103 3.33 -17.98 24.24
C GLN A 103 3.92 -16.66 23.69
N GLN A 104 5.23 -16.50 23.77
CA GLN A 104 5.91 -15.33 23.20
C GLN A 104 6.39 -15.64 21.77
N TYR A 105 6.19 -14.69 20.85
CA TYR A 105 6.69 -14.75 19.48
C TYR A 105 7.94 -13.88 19.32
N LYS A 106 8.94 -14.40 18.61
CA LYS A 106 10.15 -13.66 18.24
C LYS A 106 10.37 -13.74 16.73
N TYR A 107 10.65 -12.60 16.12
CA TYR A 107 11.13 -12.52 14.74
C TYR A 107 12.60 -12.93 14.68
N PHE A 108 12.95 -13.78 13.71
CA PHE A 108 14.32 -14.23 13.50
C PHE A 108 14.71 -14.10 12.03
N GLY A 109 16.00 -13.90 11.76
CA GLY A 109 16.55 -13.84 10.41
C GLY A 109 16.23 -12.54 9.66
N HIS A 110 16.41 -12.59 8.33
CA HIS A 110 16.14 -11.48 7.42
C HIS A 110 14.70 -11.55 6.90
N ILE A 111 14.08 -10.38 6.71
CA ILE A 111 12.83 -10.27 5.98
C ILE A 111 13.17 -10.18 4.49
N CYS A 112 12.63 -11.11 3.70
CA CYS A 112 12.82 -11.12 2.25
C CYS A 112 11.55 -10.61 1.56
N HIS A 113 11.72 -9.74 0.57
CA HIS A 113 10.64 -9.22 -0.26
C HIS A 113 10.78 -9.79 -1.66
N PHE A 114 9.75 -10.50 -2.12
CA PHE A 114 9.68 -11.05 -3.47
C PHE A 114 8.63 -10.28 -4.25
N ALA A 115 9.00 -9.76 -5.42
CA ALA A 115 8.01 -9.23 -6.34
C ALA A 115 7.13 -10.38 -6.84
N VAL A 116 5.81 -10.26 -6.65
CA VAL A 116 4.87 -11.20 -7.27
C VAL A 116 4.84 -10.89 -8.77
N ASN A 117 4.68 -11.90 -9.63
CA ASN A 117 4.63 -11.69 -11.07
C ASN A 117 3.38 -10.87 -11.46
N ILE A 118 3.55 -9.55 -11.56
CA ILE A 118 2.50 -8.57 -11.90
C ILE A 118 2.08 -8.69 -13.38
N GLY A 119 2.89 -9.33 -14.23
CA GLY A 119 2.58 -9.55 -15.65
C GLY A 119 1.61 -10.69 -15.91
N ARG A 120 1.32 -11.52 -14.91
CA ARG A 120 0.36 -12.63 -15.05
C ARG A 120 -1.05 -12.08 -14.95
N VAL A 121 -1.80 -12.13 -16.06
CA VAL A 121 -3.23 -11.79 -16.09
C VAL A 121 -4.02 -12.98 -15.54
N PHE A 122 -4.88 -12.74 -14.56
CA PHE A 122 -5.76 -13.74 -13.99
C PHE A 122 -7.16 -13.59 -14.57
N ASN A 123 -7.76 -14.71 -14.99
CA ASN A 123 -9.14 -14.72 -15.51
C ASN A 123 -10.18 -14.87 -14.39
N ALA A 124 -9.77 -15.28 -13.19
CA ALA A 124 -10.62 -15.44 -12.02
C ALA A 124 -9.82 -15.18 -10.73
N LEU A 125 -10.50 -14.59 -9.72
CA LEU A 125 -9.97 -14.35 -8.37
C LEU A 125 -11.01 -14.81 -7.33
N PRO A 126 -10.58 -15.23 -6.12
CA PRO A 126 -9.18 -15.50 -5.73
C PRO A 126 -8.62 -16.74 -6.46
N ARG A 127 -7.29 -16.87 -6.49
CA ARG A 127 -6.64 -18.10 -6.96
C ARG A 127 -7.11 -19.29 -6.12
N LEU A 128 -7.25 -20.46 -6.73
CA LEU A 128 -7.60 -21.67 -5.98
C LEU A 128 -6.48 -22.00 -4.99
N PRO A 129 -6.77 -22.56 -3.81
CA PRO A 129 -5.74 -22.96 -2.85
C PRO A 129 -4.63 -23.84 -3.45
N GLU A 130 -4.98 -24.71 -4.40
CA GLU A 130 -4.03 -25.54 -5.17
C GLU A 130 -3.07 -24.75 -6.08
N ASP A 131 -3.45 -23.53 -6.47
CA ASP A 131 -2.62 -22.61 -7.26
C ASP A 131 -1.70 -21.74 -6.38
N LEU A 132 -1.74 -21.92 -5.06
CA LEU A 132 -0.97 -21.14 -4.10
C LEU A 132 0.30 -21.88 -3.69
N ASP A 133 1.45 -21.21 -3.82
CA ASP A 133 2.73 -21.68 -3.26
C ASP A 133 2.80 -21.43 -1.75
N ILE A 134 1.78 -21.89 -1.00
CA ILE A 134 1.74 -21.75 0.47
C ILE A 134 2.21 -23.06 1.10
N ILE A 135 3.17 -22.96 2.03
CA ILE A 135 3.62 -24.08 2.85
C ILE A 135 3.18 -23.80 4.29
N ILE A 136 2.16 -24.51 4.77
CA ILE A 136 1.75 -24.45 6.18
C ILE A 136 2.47 -25.58 6.94
N VAL A 137 3.44 -25.21 7.77
CA VAL A 137 4.11 -26.17 8.67
C VAL A 137 3.41 -26.12 10.02
N LYS A 138 2.68 -27.18 10.36
CA LYS A 138 2.11 -27.36 11.71
C LYS A 138 3.09 -28.19 12.54
N PRO A 139 3.43 -27.79 13.78
CA PRO A 139 4.08 -28.70 14.69
C PRO A 139 3.16 -29.91 14.92
N PRO A 140 3.73 -31.13 15.12
CA PRO A 140 2.92 -32.28 15.44
C PRO A 140 2.06 -31.97 16.67
N ALA A 141 0.76 -32.18 16.54
CA ALA A 141 -0.11 -32.18 17.71
C ALA A 141 0.50 -33.19 18.70
N SER A 142 0.62 -32.80 19.96
CA SER A 142 1.16 -33.64 21.02
C SER A 142 0.32 -34.93 21.15
N GLY A 143 0.68 -35.95 20.37
CA GLY A 143 -0.10 -37.16 20.16
C GLY A 143 0.36 -37.92 18.91
N ASN A 144 1.56 -38.52 18.98
CA ASN A 144 1.98 -39.65 18.14
C ASN A 144 1.88 -39.56 16.61
N ASP A 145 2.35 -38.47 15.98
CA ASP A 145 2.62 -38.49 14.54
C ASP A 145 4.04 -38.00 14.20
N ASP A 146 4.63 -38.67 13.22
CA ASP A 146 6.04 -38.68 12.80
C ASP A 146 6.71 -37.28 12.77
N PRO A 147 7.86 -37.08 13.42
CA PRO A 147 8.57 -35.79 13.46
C PRO A 147 9.02 -35.25 12.09
N ASN A 148 8.94 -36.06 11.01
CA ASN A 148 9.26 -35.65 9.64
C ASN A 148 8.03 -35.49 8.71
N ALA A 149 6.80 -35.58 9.22
CA ALA A 149 5.60 -35.45 8.41
C ALA A 149 5.30 -33.99 8.01
N ILE A 150 6.03 -33.48 7.02
CA ILE A 150 5.64 -32.26 6.31
C ILE A 150 4.42 -32.59 5.45
N THR A 151 3.22 -32.36 5.99
CA THR A 151 1.98 -32.60 5.26
C THR A 151 1.59 -31.33 4.52
N ARG A 152 1.72 -31.31 3.20
CA ARG A 152 1.11 -30.27 2.35
C ARG A 152 -0.41 -30.40 2.48
N GLN A 153 -1.08 -29.33 2.92
CA GLN A 153 -2.54 -29.24 2.90
C GLN A 153 -2.95 -28.24 1.82
N PHE A 154 -3.83 -28.68 0.92
CA PHE A 154 -4.50 -27.86 -0.09
C PHE A 154 -5.74 -27.21 0.52
#